data_AF-A0A498FZ46-F1
#
_entry.id   AF-A0A498FZ46-F1
#
_cell.length_a   1.000
_cell.length_b   1.000
_cell.length_c   1.000
_cell.angle_alpha   90.00
_cell.angle_beta   90.00
_cell.angle_gamma   90.00
#
_symmetry.space_group_name_H-M   'P 1'
#
loop_
_entity.id
_entity.type
_entity.pdbx_description
1 polymer ?
#
loop_
_entity_poly.entity_id
_entity_poly.type
_entity_poly.pdbx_seq_one_letter_code
_entity_poly.pdbx_strand_id
1 'polypeptide(L)'
;MAVTSTVLDVTVLLLCVSASVVALGASDAGGPDGPTATDAADRLVSETATVTYPDDDAPNGTRRIHATRAELLALIADGAAEGDAKGAFDRRAIGAVRTGVGPRTRVDVAVDEPTRTDERIAGVPERYRTRGESSATASDGTAADEDRWIVAVGPEPPRDATVGVAVVRQPLPSDGDGESASDPDGPDPVVRIVVRRW
;
A
#
# COMPACT_ATOMS: atom_id res chain seq x y z
N MET A 1 31.55 31.42 20.91
CA MET A 1 31.41 30.68 19.64
C MET A 1 30.14 29.87 19.73
N ALA A 2 29.07 30.31 19.09
CA ALA A 2 27.82 29.56 19.01
C ALA A 2 27.93 28.61 17.80
N VAL A 3 27.91 27.31 18.07
CA VAL A 3 27.78 26.27 17.06
C VAL A 3 26.33 25.80 17.13
N THR A 4 25.48 26.44 16.33
CA THR A 4 24.08 26.05 16.16
C THR A 4 23.80 26.20 14.67
N SER A 5 23.27 25.16 14.01
CA SER A 5 22.61 25.21 12.68
C SER A 5 23.17 24.30 11.56
N THR A 6 23.57 23.06 11.84
CA THR A 6 23.67 22.02 10.76
C THR A 6 22.97 20.71 11.10
N VAL A 7 22.68 20.45 12.38
CA VAL A 7 21.96 19.23 12.81
C VAL A 7 20.44 19.35 12.59
N LEU A 8 19.91 20.58 12.61
CA LEU A 8 18.49 20.83 12.34
C LEU A 8 18.13 20.74 10.85
N ASP A 9 19.02 21.07 9.92
CA ASP A 9 18.70 20.98 8.48
C ASP A 9 18.58 19.53 7.99
N VAL A 10 19.45 18.63 8.46
CA VAL A 10 19.41 17.21 8.03
C VAL A 10 18.21 16.47 8.62
N THR A 11 17.84 16.76 9.87
CA THR A 11 16.66 16.15 10.50
C THR A 11 15.35 16.71 9.96
N VAL A 12 15.31 18.01 9.59
CA VAL A 12 14.14 18.62 8.92
C VAL A 12 14.03 18.14 7.47
N LEU A 13 15.14 17.98 6.73
CA LEU A 13 15.13 17.41 5.37
C LEU A 13 14.71 15.93 5.37
N LEU A 14 15.15 15.12 6.35
CA LEU A 14 14.73 13.71 6.49
C LEU A 14 13.26 13.56 6.93
N LEU A 15 12.73 14.52 7.69
CA LEU A 15 11.31 14.57 8.05
C LEU A 15 10.43 15.00 6.87
N CYS A 16 10.98 15.77 5.91
CA CYS A 16 10.24 16.24 4.73
C CYS A 16 10.16 15.21 3.58
N VAL A 17 11.00 14.17 3.57
CA VAL A 17 10.98 13.13 2.52
C VAL A 17 9.92 12.05 2.76
N SER A 18 9.46 11.85 4.00
CA SER A 18 8.64 10.69 4.39
C SER A 18 7.12 10.87 4.30
N ALA A 19 6.60 12.04 3.92
CA ALA A 19 5.17 12.38 4.06
C ALA A 19 4.41 12.61 2.73
N SER A 20 4.88 12.08 1.60
CA SER A 20 4.12 12.17 0.34
C SER A 20 3.10 11.03 0.20
N VAL A 21 2.18 10.93 1.16
CA VAL A 21 0.97 10.09 1.02
C VAL A 21 -0.03 10.88 0.20
N VAL A 22 -0.09 10.60 -1.10
CA VAL A 22 -1.10 11.20 -1.98
C VAL A 22 -2.33 10.30 -2.02
N ALA A 23 -3.42 10.75 -1.39
CA ALA A 23 -4.75 10.16 -1.59
C ALA A 23 -5.20 10.47 -3.03
N LEU A 24 -5.04 9.51 -3.96
CA LEU A 24 -5.22 9.70 -5.41
C LEU A 24 -6.68 9.58 -5.90
N GLY A 25 -7.65 9.58 -4.99
CA GLY A 25 -9.06 9.54 -5.34
C GLY A 25 -9.88 8.97 -4.19
N ALA A 26 -10.88 9.72 -3.76
CA ALA A 26 -11.88 9.30 -2.80
C ALA A 26 -13.25 9.36 -3.46
N SER A 27 -13.99 8.25 -3.45
CA SER A 27 -15.43 8.26 -3.68
C SER A 27 -16.10 8.00 -2.35
N ASP A 28 -16.94 8.92 -1.89
CA ASP A 28 -17.59 8.83 -0.61
C ASP A 28 -18.98 8.23 -0.78
N ALA A 29 -19.15 7.02 -0.26
CA ALA A 29 -20.44 6.39 -0.11
C ALA A 29 -20.60 5.91 1.34
N GLY A 30 -20.25 6.78 2.29
CA GLY A 30 -20.73 6.63 3.67
C GLY A 30 -22.22 6.97 3.76
N GLY A 31 -22.95 6.23 4.60
CA GLY A 31 -24.18 6.80 5.18
C GLY A 31 -23.84 8.08 5.95
N PRO A 32 -24.78 9.03 6.10
CA PRO A 32 -24.49 10.42 6.50
C PRO A 32 -23.74 10.61 7.84
N ASP A 33 -23.59 9.57 8.66
CA ASP A 33 -23.02 9.63 10.02
C ASP A 33 -21.92 8.58 10.31
N GLY A 34 -21.41 7.85 9.31
CA GLY A 34 -20.38 6.81 9.48
C GLY A 34 -19.00 7.23 8.98
N PRO A 35 -17.88 6.70 9.53
CA PRO A 35 -16.55 6.98 8.98
C PRO A 35 -16.47 6.48 7.53
N THR A 36 -15.75 7.23 6.71
CA THR A 36 -15.64 7.08 5.25
C THR A 36 -14.48 6.15 4.88
N ALA A 37 -14.35 5.82 3.58
CA ALA A 37 -13.17 5.09 3.10
C ALA A 37 -11.88 5.91 3.31
N THR A 38 -11.96 7.24 3.18
CA THR A 38 -10.86 8.16 3.46
C THR A 38 -10.48 8.16 4.94
N ASP A 39 -11.46 8.16 5.85
CA ASP A 39 -11.17 8.08 7.29
C ASP A 39 -10.48 6.76 7.64
N ALA A 40 -10.90 5.65 7.00
CA ALA A 40 -10.24 4.37 7.19
C ALA A 40 -8.81 4.35 6.62
N ALA A 41 -8.59 4.97 5.47
CA ALA A 41 -7.26 5.13 4.86
C ALA A 41 -6.35 6.00 5.73
N ASP A 42 -6.85 7.13 6.24
CA ASP A 42 -6.11 8.02 7.13
C ASP A 42 -5.67 7.28 8.41
N ARG A 43 -6.55 6.47 9.00
CA ARG A 43 -6.19 5.62 10.14
C ARG A 43 -5.20 4.51 9.82
N LEU A 44 -5.17 4.00 8.58
CA LEU A 44 -4.15 3.02 8.20
C LEU A 44 -2.76 3.65 8.21
N VAL A 45 -2.66 4.88 7.71
CA VAL A 45 -1.41 5.61 7.58
C VAL A 45 -0.95 6.22 8.90
N SER A 46 -1.87 6.71 9.73
CA SER A 46 -1.53 7.47 10.94
C SER A 46 -1.49 6.64 12.22
N GLU A 47 -2.32 5.59 12.35
CA GLU A 47 -2.39 4.83 13.59
C GLU A 47 -1.36 3.70 13.63
N THR A 48 -0.55 3.71 14.68
CA THR A 48 0.44 2.66 14.95
C THR A 48 -0.18 1.45 15.64
N ALA A 49 0.35 0.27 15.34
CA ALA A 49 0.03 -0.97 16.02
C ALA A 49 1.31 -1.70 16.43
N THR A 50 1.24 -2.41 17.56
CA THR A 50 2.32 -3.27 18.04
C THR A 50 1.94 -4.73 17.81
N VAL A 51 2.66 -5.41 16.92
CA VAL A 51 2.47 -6.81 16.59
C VAL A 51 3.55 -7.63 17.28
N THR A 52 3.15 -8.56 18.15
CA THR A 52 4.06 -9.56 18.75
C THR A 52 3.74 -10.94 18.17
N TYR A 53 4.76 -11.63 17.69
CA TYR A 53 4.64 -12.93 17.01
C TYR A 53 5.78 -13.89 17.43
N PRO A 54 5.53 -15.20 17.43
CA PRO A 54 6.57 -16.20 17.72
C PRO A 54 7.64 -16.21 16.64
N ASP A 55 8.89 -16.36 17.06
CA ASP A 55 10.08 -16.36 16.22
C ASP A 55 11.18 -17.14 16.96
N ASP A 56 11.59 -18.28 16.41
CA ASP A 56 12.49 -19.22 17.09
C ASP A 56 13.93 -18.69 17.20
N ASP A 57 14.31 -17.73 16.34
CA ASP A 57 15.61 -17.06 16.36
C ASP A 57 15.66 -15.92 17.38
N ALA A 58 14.51 -15.50 17.93
CA ALA A 58 14.46 -14.45 18.92
C ALA A 58 14.92 -14.96 20.30
N PRO A 59 15.68 -14.18 21.09
CA PRO A 59 16.20 -14.59 22.40
C PRO A 59 15.14 -15.06 23.41
N ASN A 60 13.90 -14.58 23.26
CA ASN A 60 12.76 -14.94 24.09
C ASN A 60 11.65 -15.70 23.32
N GLY A 61 11.97 -16.23 22.14
CA GLY A 61 11.03 -16.94 21.26
C GLY A 61 9.96 -16.06 20.61
N THR A 62 10.07 -14.73 20.70
CA THR A 62 9.12 -13.79 20.08
C THR A 62 9.80 -12.54 19.54
N ARG A 63 9.30 -12.02 18.41
CA ARG A 63 9.65 -10.67 17.93
C ARG A 63 8.47 -9.72 18.09
N ARG A 64 8.78 -8.43 18.10
CA ARG A 64 7.81 -7.35 18.18
C ARG A 64 8.13 -6.29 17.12
N ILE A 65 7.12 -5.92 16.37
CA ILE A 65 7.17 -4.82 15.40
C ILE A 65 6.18 -3.74 15.86
N HIS A 66 6.62 -2.49 15.84
CA HIS A 66 5.78 -1.31 16.08
C HIS A 66 5.86 -0.43 14.83
N ALA A 67 4.73 -0.29 14.15
CA ALA A 67 4.65 0.38 12.85
C ALA A 67 3.23 0.89 12.61
N THR A 68 3.04 1.78 11.64
CA THR A 68 1.71 2.12 11.15
C THR A 68 1.05 0.89 10.54
N ARG A 69 -0.29 0.88 10.46
CA ARG A 69 -0.99 -0.25 9.83
C ARG A 69 -0.66 -0.35 8.34
N ALA A 70 -0.41 0.76 7.66
CA ALA A 70 0.06 0.79 6.28
C ALA A 70 1.45 0.16 6.14
N GLU A 71 2.39 0.49 7.04
CA GLU A 71 3.73 -0.11 7.07
C GLU A 71 3.68 -1.63 7.35
N LEU A 72 2.81 -2.07 8.27
CA LEU A 72 2.60 -3.51 8.48
C LEU A 72 2.10 -4.22 7.22
N LEU A 73 1.22 -3.58 6.44
CA LEU A 73 0.77 -4.14 5.17
C LEU A 73 1.88 -4.13 4.11
N ALA A 74 2.74 -3.11 4.10
CA ALA A 74 3.87 -3.02 3.20
C ALA A 74 4.88 -4.16 3.46
N LEU A 75 5.24 -4.40 4.72
CA LEU A 75 6.13 -5.51 5.11
C LEU A 75 5.60 -6.89 4.70
N ILE A 76 4.28 -7.10 4.79
CA ILE A 76 3.66 -8.36 4.35
C ILE A 76 3.68 -8.47 2.83
N ALA A 77 3.37 -7.38 2.13
CA ALA A 77 3.33 -7.35 0.67
C ALA A 77 4.71 -7.59 0.06
N ASP A 78 5.75 -7.07 0.71
CA ASP A 78 7.15 -7.27 0.36
C ASP A 78 7.55 -8.76 0.40
N GLY A 79 7.45 -9.40 1.57
CA GLY A 79 7.77 -10.83 1.70
C GLY A 79 6.89 -11.72 0.80
N ALA A 80 5.61 -11.38 0.63
CA ALA A 80 4.74 -12.12 -0.27
C ALA A 80 5.10 -11.95 -1.76
N ALA A 81 5.67 -10.81 -2.17
CA ALA A 81 6.21 -10.61 -3.51
C ALA A 81 7.50 -11.43 -3.74
N GLU A 82 8.29 -11.65 -2.69
CA GLU A 82 9.44 -12.57 -2.71
C GLU A 82 9.05 -14.06 -2.72
N GLY A 83 7.75 -14.36 -2.56
CA GLY A 83 7.21 -15.71 -2.56
C GLY A 83 7.17 -16.37 -1.19
N ASP A 84 7.33 -15.60 -0.11
CA ASP A 84 7.28 -16.14 1.24
C ASP A 84 5.90 -16.69 1.61
N ALA A 85 5.92 -17.86 2.24
CA ALA A 85 4.71 -18.44 2.80
C ALA A 85 4.25 -17.64 4.02
N LYS A 86 2.93 -17.42 4.11
CA LYS A 86 2.31 -16.66 5.19
C LYS A 86 2.71 -17.17 6.59
N GLY A 87 3.57 -16.41 7.26
CA GLY A 87 4.16 -16.68 8.56
C GLY A 87 3.31 -16.24 9.76
N ALA A 88 3.92 -16.31 10.94
CA ALA A 88 3.26 -15.92 12.19
C ALA A 88 3.06 -14.41 12.29
N PHE A 89 4.01 -13.62 11.77
CA PHE A 89 3.91 -12.18 11.65
C PHE A 89 2.67 -11.78 10.84
N ASP A 90 2.53 -12.27 9.60
CA ASP A 90 1.44 -11.90 8.69
C ASP A 90 0.06 -12.15 9.30
N ARG A 91 -0.12 -13.30 9.96
CA ARG A 91 -1.39 -13.64 10.62
C ARG A 91 -1.72 -12.65 11.73
N ARG A 92 -0.74 -12.24 12.52
CA ARG A 92 -0.93 -11.30 13.64
C ARG A 92 -1.12 -9.87 13.13
N ALA A 93 -0.35 -9.45 12.15
CA ALA A 93 -0.45 -8.14 11.52
C ALA A 93 -1.79 -7.95 10.80
N ILE A 94 -2.24 -8.91 9.99
CA ILE A 94 -3.57 -8.87 9.35
C ILE A 94 -4.70 -8.85 10.39
N GLY A 95 -4.53 -9.59 11.50
CA GLY A 95 -5.46 -9.53 12.62
C GLY A 95 -5.55 -8.13 13.25
N ALA A 96 -4.41 -7.49 13.49
CA ALA A 96 -4.34 -6.13 14.02
C ALA A 96 -4.96 -5.10 13.06
N VAL A 97 -4.66 -5.20 11.76
CA VAL A 97 -5.25 -4.33 10.73
C VAL A 97 -6.76 -4.51 10.66
N ARG A 98 -7.25 -5.75 10.57
CA ARG A 98 -8.69 -6.05 10.51
C ARG A 98 -9.45 -5.48 11.70
N THR A 99 -8.92 -5.63 12.91
CA THR A 99 -9.54 -5.05 14.11
C THR A 99 -9.55 -3.53 14.08
N GLY A 100 -8.49 -2.90 13.55
CA GLY A 100 -8.37 -1.44 13.45
C GLY A 100 -9.31 -0.80 12.43
N VAL A 101 -9.52 -1.44 11.27
CA VAL A 101 -10.35 -0.89 10.19
C VAL A 101 -11.85 -1.20 10.34
N GLY A 102 -12.19 -2.20 11.16
CA GLY A 102 -13.57 -2.59 11.44
C GLY A 102 -14.22 -3.49 10.39
N PRO A 103 -15.44 -3.99 10.66
CA PRO A 103 -16.06 -5.09 9.90
C PRO A 103 -16.65 -4.69 8.54
N ARG A 104 -16.84 -3.39 8.29
CA ARG A 104 -17.39 -2.86 7.02
C ARG A 104 -16.31 -2.29 6.11
N THR A 105 -15.07 -2.74 6.30
CA THR A 105 -13.91 -2.28 5.53
C THR A 105 -13.22 -3.48 4.91
N ARG A 106 -12.93 -3.35 3.62
CA ARG A 106 -12.09 -4.23 2.84
C ARG A 106 -10.81 -3.46 2.48
N VAL A 107 -9.67 -4.12 2.63
CA VAL A 107 -8.37 -3.56 2.26
C VAL A 107 -7.68 -4.56 1.34
N ASP A 108 -7.34 -4.12 0.13
CA ASP A 108 -6.61 -4.89 -0.87
C ASP A 108 -5.26 -4.22 -1.12
N VAL A 109 -4.20 -5.01 -1.23
CA VAL A 109 -2.83 -4.53 -1.28
C VAL A 109 -2.11 -5.17 -2.46
N ALA A 110 -1.45 -4.35 -3.27
CA ALA A 110 -0.62 -4.78 -4.38
C ALA A 110 0.72 -4.03 -4.34
N VAL A 111 1.80 -4.70 -4.76
CA VAL A 111 3.08 -4.04 -5.01
C VAL A 111 3.01 -3.44 -6.41
N ASP A 112 3.08 -2.12 -6.51
CA ASP A 112 3.28 -1.43 -7.78
C ASP A 112 4.80 -1.40 -8.02
N GLU A 113 5.31 -2.35 -8.80
CA GLU A 113 6.67 -2.23 -9.33
C GLU A 113 6.80 -0.90 -10.08
N PRO A 114 7.95 -0.20 -9.97
CA PRO A 114 8.21 1.06 -10.66
C PRO A 114 8.20 0.84 -12.18
N THR A 115 7.01 0.75 -12.76
CA THR A 115 6.82 0.85 -14.18
C THR A 115 7.12 2.31 -14.51
N ARG A 116 8.22 2.59 -15.22
CA ARG A 116 8.51 3.91 -15.78
C ARG A 116 7.24 4.47 -16.41
N THR A 117 6.56 5.37 -15.71
CA THR A 117 5.30 5.96 -16.16
C THR A 117 5.47 7.46 -16.21
N ASP A 118 6.30 7.90 -17.16
CA ASP A 118 6.18 9.24 -17.75
C ASP A 118 5.18 9.23 -18.94
N GLU A 119 4.49 8.11 -19.22
CA GLU A 119 3.59 7.97 -20.38
C GLU A 119 2.10 7.73 -20.05
N ARG A 120 1.64 7.93 -18.82
CA ARG A 120 0.17 7.92 -18.52
C ARG A 120 -0.37 9.21 -17.92
N ILE A 121 0.26 10.34 -18.22
CA ILE A 121 -0.38 11.68 -18.10
C ILE A 121 -0.49 12.31 -19.49
N ALA A 122 -1.01 11.54 -20.46
CA ALA A 122 -1.60 12.07 -21.69
C ALA A 122 -2.52 10.99 -22.24
N GLY A 123 -3.83 11.17 -22.06
CA GLY A 123 -4.84 10.21 -22.47
C GLY A 123 -4.97 10.03 -23.99
N VAL A 124 -4.03 9.33 -24.61
CA VAL A 124 -4.22 8.70 -25.93
C VAL A 124 -3.46 7.37 -25.95
N PRO A 125 -4.15 6.22 -25.90
CA PRO A 125 -3.48 4.95 -26.09
C PRO A 125 -2.97 4.80 -27.53
N GLU A 126 -1.77 4.25 -27.68
CA GLU A 126 -1.04 3.90 -28.93
C GLU A 126 -1.94 3.38 -30.07
N ARG A 127 -3.02 2.67 -29.73
CA ARG A 127 -4.00 2.09 -30.66
C ARG A 127 -4.79 3.10 -31.52
N TYR A 128 -4.67 4.41 -31.28
CA TYR A 128 -5.29 5.45 -32.11
C TYR A 128 -4.34 6.10 -33.14
N ARG A 129 -3.07 5.68 -33.22
CA ARG A 129 -2.21 6.04 -34.36
C ARG A 129 -2.63 5.22 -35.58
N THR A 130 -3.50 5.81 -36.41
CA THR A 130 -4.08 5.11 -37.56
C THR A 130 -3.06 4.93 -38.70
N ARG A 131 -2.73 3.69 -39.06
CA ARG A 131 -3.11 3.05 -40.35
C ARG A 131 -2.29 1.78 -40.64
N GLY A 132 -2.94 0.62 -40.54
CA GLY A 132 -2.49 -0.66 -41.10
C GLY A 132 -3.27 -1.84 -40.49
N GLU A 133 -4.09 -2.52 -41.29
CA GLU A 133 -5.03 -3.59 -40.95
C GLU A 133 -4.48 -4.74 -40.07
N SER A 134 -5.24 -5.15 -39.03
CA SER A 134 -5.87 -6.49 -38.92
C SER A 134 -6.32 -6.85 -37.49
N SER A 135 -7.64 -7.06 -37.37
CA SER A 135 -8.43 -7.96 -36.50
C SER A 135 -8.06 -8.30 -35.05
N ALA A 136 -9.08 -8.13 -34.19
CA ALA A 136 -9.46 -8.93 -33.00
C ALA A 136 -8.45 -8.97 -31.83
N THR A 137 -8.75 -8.50 -30.62
CA THR A 137 -9.91 -8.90 -29.78
C THR A 137 -10.06 -7.84 -28.68
N ALA A 138 -11.25 -7.24 -28.53
CA ALA A 138 -11.56 -6.43 -27.36
C ALA A 138 -11.76 -7.37 -26.17
N SER A 139 -10.77 -7.46 -25.28
CA SER A 139 -10.92 -8.16 -24.02
C SER A 139 -11.35 -7.16 -22.95
N ASP A 140 -12.57 -7.37 -22.50
CA ASP A 140 -13.25 -6.83 -21.34
C ASP A 140 -12.31 -6.68 -20.13
N GLY A 141 -12.14 -5.44 -19.66
CA GLY A 141 -11.12 -5.02 -18.70
C GLY A 141 -11.60 -5.08 -17.24
N THR A 142 -12.26 -6.15 -16.83
CA THR A 142 -12.83 -6.26 -15.47
C THR A 142 -12.27 -7.43 -14.64
N ALA A 143 -11.46 -8.33 -15.23
CA ALA A 143 -10.92 -9.49 -14.50
C ALA A 143 -9.41 -9.44 -14.23
N ALA A 144 -8.65 -8.55 -14.87
CA ALA A 144 -7.18 -8.56 -14.78
C ALA A 144 -6.60 -7.83 -13.54
N ASP A 145 -7.43 -7.12 -12.77
CA ASP A 145 -6.98 -6.34 -11.61
C ASP A 145 -7.16 -7.09 -10.27
N GLU A 146 -7.99 -8.14 -10.23
CA GLU A 146 -8.20 -8.95 -9.01
C GLU A 146 -7.04 -9.94 -8.75
N ASP A 147 -6.38 -10.44 -9.79
CA ASP A 147 -5.23 -11.34 -9.70
C ASP A 147 -3.92 -10.64 -9.29
N ARG A 148 -3.94 -9.31 -9.12
CA ARG A 148 -2.79 -8.49 -8.72
C ARG A 148 -2.71 -8.26 -7.20
N TRP A 149 -3.77 -8.58 -6.45
CA TRP A 149 -3.79 -8.35 -5.01
C TRP A 149 -3.03 -9.45 -4.27
N ILE A 150 -1.96 -9.06 -3.60
CA ILE A 150 -1.07 -9.95 -2.85
C ILE A 150 -1.59 -10.14 -1.42
N VAL A 151 -2.22 -9.10 -0.85
CA VAL A 151 -2.81 -9.15 0.50
C VAL A 151 -4.25 -8.64 0.47
N ALA A 152 -5.12 -9.39 1.14
CA ALA A 152 -6.53 -9.08 1.32
C ALA A 152 -6.91 -9.10 2.80
N VAL A 153 -7.54 -8.04 3.30
CA VAL A 153 -7.98 -7.90 4.70
C VAL A 153 -9.45 -7.49 4.77
N GLY A 154 -10.23 -8.24 5.54
CA GLY A 154 -11.65 -7.96 5.74
C GLY A 154 -12.57 -8.64 4.71
N PRO A 155 -13.89 -8.61 4.96
CA PRO A 155 -14.87 -9.22 4.06
C PRO A 155 -15.01 -8.43 2.77
N GLU A 156 -15.43 -9.09 1.69
CA GLU A 156 -15.80 -8.42 0.44
C GLU A 156 -17.10 -7.62 0.66
N PRO A 157 -17.23 -6.40 0.11
CA PRO A 157 -18.49 -5.67 0.18
C PRO A 157 -19.67 -6.48 -0.38
N PRO A 158 -20.85 -6.44 0.24
CA PRO A 158 -22.07 -6.99 -0.36
C PRO A 158 -22.31 -6.40 -1.75
N ARG A 159 -22.83 -7.21 -2.67
CA ARG A 159 -22.95 -6.86 -4.10
C ARG A 159 -23.84 -5.64 -4.36
N ASP A 160 -24.75 -5.36 -3.44
CA ASP A 160 -25.77 -4.32 -3.46
C ASP A 160 -25.44 -3.14 -2.53
N ALA A 161 -24.27 -3.15 -1.89
CA ALA A 161 -23.83 -2.06 -1.03
C ALA A 161 -23.25 -0.90 -1.84
N THR A 162 -23.53 0.34 -1.42
CA THR A 162 -22.81 1.50 -1.93
C THR A 162 -21.41 1.51 -1.33
N VAL A 163 -20.37 1.51 -2.18
CA VAL A 163 -18.98 1.37 -1.74
C VAL A 163 -18.23 2.68 -1.95
N GLY A 164 -17.66 3.20 -0.87
CA GLY A 164 -16.66 4.25 -0.92
C GLY A 164 -15.28 3.65 -1.09
N VAL A 165 -14.41 4.33 -1.85
CA VAL A 165 -13.06 3.86 -2.17
C VAL A 165 -12.05 4.95 -1.87
N ALA A 166 -10.93 4.57 -1.25
CA ALA A 166 -9.75 5.41 -1.09
C ALA A 166 -8.50 4.60 -1.46
N VAL A 167 -7.49 5.26 -2.03
CA VAL A 167 -6.23 4.62 -2.43
C VAL A 167 -5.06 5.32 -1.74
N VAL A 168 -4.23 4.52 -1.08
CA VAL A 168 -2.99 4.94 -0.42
C VAL A 168 -1.80 4.36 -1.18
N ARG A 169 -0.76 5.17 -1.35
CA ARG A 169 0.57 4.71 -1.79
C ARG A 169 1.49 4.75 -0.59
N GLN A 170 2.02 3.59 -0.23
CA GLN A 170 2.91 3.40 0.90
C GLN A 170 4.30 2.99 0.36
N PRO A 171 5.38 3.72 0.67
CA PRO A 171 6.73 3.28 0.32
C PRO A 171 7.01 1.90 0.94
N LEU A 172 7.69 1.03 0.19
CA LEU A 172 8.26 -0.18 0.78
C LEU A 172 9.40 0.23 1.73
N PRO A 173 9.54 -0.42 2.90
CA PRO A 173 10.68 -0.20 3.76
C PRO A 173 11.93 -0.69 3.02
N SER A 174 12.83 0.23 2.66
CA SER A 174 14.10 -0.14 2.06
C SER A 174 14.94 -0.90 3.08
N ASP A 175 15.44 -2.08 2.72
CA ASP A 175 16.54 -2.70 3.45
C ASP A 175 17.72 -1.73 3.37
N GLY A 176 18.18 -1.26 4.53
CA GLY A 176 19.24 -0.25 4.66
C GLY A 176 20.64 -0.72 4.23
N ASP A 177 20.71 -1.77 3.42
CA ASP A 177 21.90 -2.51 3.08
C ASP A 177 22.06 -2.37 1.57
N GLY A 178 22.89 -1.41 1.14
CA GLY A 178 23.04 -0.98 -0.26
C GLY A 178 23.62 -2.02 -1.22
N GLU A 179 22.97 -3.18 -1.36
CA GLU A 179 23.42 -4.27 -2.22
C GLU A 179 22.25 -5.08 -2.79
N SER A 180 21.14 -4.42 -3.14
CA SER A 180 20.19 -4.96 -4.12
C SER A 180 20.11 -3.98 -5.28
N ALA A 181 20.70 -4.39 -6.40
CA ALA A 181 20.80 -3.63 -7.63
C ALA A 181 19.42 -3.42 -8.27
N SER A 182 18.66 -2.48 -7.73
CA SER A 182 17.70 -1.70 -8.49
C SER A 182 18.38 -0.39 -8.89
N ASP A 183 18.14 0.05 -10.11
CA ASP A 183 18.65 1.30 -10.70
C ASP A 183 18.65 2.42 -9.62
N PRO A 184 19.81 2.98 -9.21
CA PRO A 184 19.86 3.98 -8.14
C PRO A 184 19.14 5.30 -8.50
N ASP A 185 18.74 5.44 -9.76
CA ASP A 185 17.93 6.54 -10.30
C ASP A 185 16.45 6.13 -10.56
N GLY A 186 16.06 4.90 -10.24
CA GLY A 186 14.69 4.40 -10.36
C GLY A 186 13.80 4.84 -9.18
N PRO A 187 12.49 5.05 -9.39
CA PRO A 187 11.61 5.36 -8.26
C PRO A 187 11.51 4.17 -7.31
N ASP A 188 11.55 4.44 -6.01
CA ASP A 188 11.41 3.40 -4.98
C ASP A 188 10.12 2.60 -5.19
N PRO A 189 10.14 1.27 -4.98
CA PRO A 189 8.95 0.46 -5.15
C PRO A 189 7.91 0.85 -4.08
N VAL A 190 6.65 0.97 -4.51
CA VAL A 190 5.55 1.42 -3.65
C VAL A 190 4.45 0.38 -3.59
N VAL A 191 3.84 0.25 -2.41
CA VAL A 191 2.66 -0.57 -2.20
C VAL A 191 1.41 0.27 -2.41
N ARG A 192 0.53 -0.19 -3.28
CA ARG A 192 -0.82 0.37 -3.45
C ARG A 192 -1.79 -0.35 -2.53
N ILE A 193 -2.40 0.42 -1.62
CA ILE A 193 -3.40 -0.06 -0.68
C ILE A 193 -4.75 0.54 -1.10
N VAL A 194 -5.70 -0.30 -1.49
CA VAL A 194 -7.07 0.09 -1.84
C VAL A 194 -7.98 -0.20 -0.65
N VAL A 195 -8.62 0.84 -0.13
CA VAL A 195 -9.57 0.75 0.97
C VAL A 195 -10.98 0.89 0.41
N ARG A 196 -11.82 -0.10 0.64
CA ARG A 196 -13.23 -0.14 0.23
C ARG A 196 -14.10 -0.22 1.47
N ARG A 197 -15.08 0.68 1.61
CA ARG A 197 -15.95 0.76 2.78
C ARG A 197 -17.40 0.92 2.35
N TRP A 198 -18.32 0.30 3.09
CA TRP A 198 -19.76 0.35 2.82
C TRP A 198 -20.57 0.50 4.10
#